data_AF-A0A2V8LAA0-F1
#
_entry.id   AF-A0A2V8LAA0-F1
#
_cell.length_a   1.000
_cell.length_b   1.000
_cell.length_c   1.000
_cell.angle_alpha   90.00
_cell.angle_beta   90.00
_cell.angle_gamma   90.00
#
_symmetry.space_group_name_H-M   'P 1'
#
loop_
_entity.id
_entity.type
_entity.pdbx_description
1 polymer ?
#
loop_
_entity_poly.entity_id
_entity_poly.type
_entity_poly.pdbx_seq_one_letter_code
_entity_poly.pdbx_strand_id
1 'polypeptide(L)'
;MGVFEPTSEGNFTGRFSADRVHWTYPKRFMATSLQQYRLGEPPYSSTMTPTSRDTQRETDLIRDSLHEPLDSVGIELSRISAEIQSINSGFQVGMQQAIIDARHAMEKDYQERFERAMGTAREQIRIEVREELRKAFEFELNERIANLNGVEEEVARVTSELESATKEIGAMLDDPSVDLSRVMQKRKEQAELKAYLEGLRFAIGEPARAQAMIAKAD
;
A
#
# COMPACT_ATOMS: atom_id res chain seq x y z
N MET A 1 -16.23 -20.33 -2.82
CA MET A 1 -15.76 -21.46 -3.65
C MET A 1 -15.34 -20.86 -4.99
N GLY A 2 -14.06 -20.93 -5.34
CA GLY A 2 -13.58 -20.44 -6.63
C GLY A 2 -13.64 -21.55 -7.68
N VAL A 3 -14.21 -21.27 -8.84
CA VAL A 3 -14.24 -22.17 -10.00
C VAL A 3 -12.96 -21.92 -10.81
N PHE A 4 -12.22 -22.98 -11.11
CA PHE A 4 -11.05 -22.93 -11.98
C PHE A 4 -11.42 -23.58 -13.32
N GLU A 5 -11.23 -22.85 -14.42
CA GLU A 5 -11.30 -23.41 -15.76
C GLU A 5 -9.88 -23.62 -16.29
N PRO A 6 -9.54 -24.82 -16.81
CA PRO A 6 -8.25 -25.09 -17.40
C PRO A 6 -8.15 -24.46 -18.80
N THR A 7 -7.03 -23.82 -19.11
CA THR A 7 -6.70 -23.40 -20.48
C THR A 7 -5.92 -24.50 -21.22
N SER A 8 -6.02 -24.51 -22.55
CA SER A 8 -5.41 -25.52 -23.44
C SER A 8 -3.88 -25.54 -23.44
N GLU A 9 -3.23 -24.62 -22.73
CA GLU A 9 -1.77 -24.52 -22.62
C GLU A 9 -1.24 -24.98 -21.25
N GLY A 10 -2.10 -25.55 -20.39
CA GLY A 10 -1.69 -26.06 -19.09
C GLY A 10 -1.40 -25.00 -18.02
N ASN A 11 -1.70 -23.72 -18.30
CA ASN A 11 -1.54 -22.62 -17.36
C ASN A 11 -2.87 -22.22 -16.72
N PHE A 12 -2.89 -22.08 -15.39
CA PHE A 12 -4.05 -21.59 -14.64
C PHE A 12 -3.93 -20.08 -14.41
N THR A 13 -4.75 -19.29 -15.11
CA THR A 13 -4.93 -17.86 -14.82
C THR A 13 -6.12 -17.66 -13.89
N GLY A 14 -5.85 -17.48 -12.60
CA GLY A 14 -6.87 -17.08 -11.61
C GLY A 14 -6.99 -15.56 -11.54
N ARG A 15 -8.20 -15.02 -11.75
CA ARG A 15 -8.53 -13.63 -11.39
C ARG A 15 -8.69 -13.54 -9.87
N PHE A 16 -7.74 -12.90 -9.20
CA PHE A 16 -7.85 -12.59 -7.78
C PHE A 16 -8.69 -11.32 -7.60
N SER A 17 -9.82 -11.46 -6.89
CA SER A 17 -10.61 -10.34 -6.39
C SER A 17 -9.83 -9.64 -5.28
N ALA A 18 -9.64 -8.33 -5.39
CA ALA A 18 -8.83 -7.48 -4.52
C ALA A 18 -9.51 -7.15 -3.17
N ASP A 19 -10.17 -8.12 -2.54
CA ASP A 19 -10.82 -7.94 -1.24
C ASP A 19 -10.55 -9.16 -0.34
N ARG A 20 -9.32 -9.21 0.16
CA ARG A 20 -8.91 -9.89 1.41
C ARG A 20 -7.41 -9.73 1.61
N VAL A 21 -7.03 -8.68 2.33
CA VAL A 21 -5.71 -8.63 2.96
C VAL A 21 -5.71 -9.65 4.09
N HIS A 22 -5.33 -10.90 3.77
CA HIS A 22 -4.99 -11.88 4.79
C HIS A 22 -3.62 -11.55 5.36
N TRP A 23 -3.59 -10.82 6.47
CA TRP A 23 -2.41 -10.75 7.33
C TRP A 23 -2.18 -12.15 7.92
N THR A 24 -1.30 -12.92 7.28
CA THR A 24 -0.74 -14.12 7.91
C THR A 24 0.39 -13.66 8.82
N TYR A 25 0.02 -13.42 10.08
CA TYR A 25 1.02 -13.29 11.14
C TYR A 25 1.84 -14.60 11.19
N PRO A 26 3.18 -14.56 11.13
CA PRO A 26 3.97 -15.72 11.49
C PRO A 26 3.72 -16.05 12.96
N LYS A 27 2.91 -17.08 13.21
CA LYS A 27 2.75 -17.74 14.52
C LYS A 27 4.04 -18.49 14.87
N ARG A 28 5.16 -17.77 15.06
CA ARG A 28 6.37 -18.30 15.69
C ARG A 28 7.10 -17.13 16.32
N PHE A 29 6.78 -16.82 17.58
CA PHE A 29 7.68 -16.30 18.61
C PHE A 29 6.86 -15.94 19.87
N MET A 30 6.19 -16.94 20.44
CA MET A 30 5.73 -16.92 21.82
C MET A 30 5.95 -18.33 22.35
N ALA A 31 7.16 -18.59 22.84
CA ALA A 31 7.50 -19.62 23.84
C ALA A 31 9.03 -19.82 23.89
N THR A 32 9.78 -18.81 24.32
CA THR A 32 10.97 -19.11 25.12
C THR A 32 10.54 -19.05 26.57
N SER A 33 10.28 -20.25 27.07
CA SER A 33 10.10 -20.62 28.46
C SER A 33 11.00 -19.80 29.39
N LEU A 34 10.39 -18.99 30.25
CA LEU A 34 10.95 -18.67 31.56
C LEU A 34 10.90 -19.94 32.42
N GLN A 35 11.77 -20.90 32.09
CA GLN A 35 12.10 -22.01 32.96
C GLN A 35 13.02 -21.47 34.06
N GLN A 36 12.41 -21.24 35.22
CA GLN A 36 12.89 -21.62 36.54
C GLN A 36 14.40 -21.93 36.64
N TYR A 37 15.20 -20.93 36.99
CA TYR A 37 16.42 -21.18 37.77
C TYR A 37 16.03 -21.18 39.25
N ARG A 38 15.62 -22.37 39.67
CA ARG A 38 15.50 -22.80 41.07
C ARG A 38 16.90 -22.72 41.67
N LEU A 39 17.05 -21.96 42.75
CA LEU A 39 18.22 -21.98 43.63
C LEU A 39 18.51 -23.44 44.00
N GLY A 40 19.61 -23.97 43.47
CA GLY A 40 20.16 -25.26 43.86
C GLY A 40 20.86 -25.10 45.21
N GLU A 41 20.22 -25.61 46.25
CA GLU A 41 20.89 -25.94 47.51
C GLU A 41 22.02 -26.95 47.23
N PRO A 42 23.21 -26.81 47.83
CA PRO A 42 24.23 -27.85 47.77
C PRO A 42 23.86 -29.01 48.72
N PRO A 43 23.95 -30.28 48.28
CA PRO A 43 23.70 -31.42 49.15
C PRO A 43 24.92 -31.73 50.05
N TYR A 44 24.58 -32.13 51.28
CA TYR A 44 25.40 -32.72 52.33
C TYR A 44 26.58 -33.61 51.87
N SER A 45 27.72 -33.54 52.58
CA SER A 45 28.21 -34.66 53.41
C SER A 45 29.61 -34.43 53.99
N SER A 46 29.76 -34.95 55.23
CA SER A 46 30.98 -35.51 55.83
C SER A 46 31.71 -34.68 56.88
N THR A 47 31.19 -34.81 58.09
CA THR A 47 32.00 -35.01 59.30
C THR A 47 33.11 -36.04 59.09
N MET A 48 34.36 -35.66 59.30
CA MET A 48 35.38 -36.54 59.87
C MET A 48 36.23 -35.77 60.88
N THR A 49 36.08 -36.13 62.14
CA THR A 49 37.07 -35.95 63.20
C THR A 49 38.32 -36.79 62.91
N PRO A 50 39.52 -36.25 63.15
CA PRO A 50 40.66 -37.05 63.56
C PRO A 50 41.06 -36.71 64.99
N THR A 51 40.93 -37.71 65.86
CA THR A 51 41.59 -37.79 67.16
C THR A 51 43.07 -38.06 66.97
N SER A 52 43.89 -37.64 67.94
CA SER A 52 45.32 -37.94 68.17
C SER A 52 46.32 -37.00 67.49
N ARG A 53 47.46 -36.65 68.09
CA ARG A 53 48.04 -36.83 69.44
C ARG A 53 49.40 -36.11 69.35
N ASP A 54 49.75 -35.42 70.41
CA ASP A 54 51.07 -34.88 70.76
C ASP A 54 52.25 -35.13 69.80
N THR A 55 52.66 -34.06 69.11
CA THR A 55 54.07 -33.73 68.85
C THR A 55 54.21 -32.21 68.91
N GLN A 56 54.04 -31.64 70.10
CA GLN A 56 54.52 -30.29 70.41
C GLN A 56 56.04 -30.37 70.67
N ARG A 57 56.78 -29.37 70.19
CA ARG A 57 58.23 -29.15 70.36
C ARG A 57 59.15 -29.87 69.37
N GLU A 58 59.03 -29.53 68.09
CA GLU A 58 60.20 -29.42 67.20
C GLU A 58 59.91 -28.66 65.89
N THR A 59 58.65 -28.31 65.60
CA THR A 59 58.21 -27.60 64.39
C THR A 59 58.24 -26.07 64.45
N ASP A 60 58.44 -25.46 65.62
CA ASP A 60 58.24 -24.02 65.82
C ASP A 60 59.31 -23.13 65.16
N LEU A 61 60.45 -23.71 64.73
CA LEU A 61 61.48 -22.96 63.98
C LEU A 61 61.37 -23.10 62.46
N ILE A 62 60.64 -24.10 61.95
CA ILE A 62 60.40 -24.30 60.50
C ILE A 62 59.05 -23.70 60.08
N ARG A 63 58.08 -23.62 61.01
CA ARG A 63 56.76 -22.99 60.78
C ARG A 63 56.87 -21.50 60.45
N ASP A 64 57.71 -20.75 61.15
CA ASP A 64 57.88 -19.32 60.89
C ASP A 64 58.55 -19.05 59.53
N SER A 65 59.41 -19.94 59.05
CA SER A 65 60.11 -19.76 57.76
C SER A 65 59.23 -20.05 56.53
N LEU A 66 58.12 -20.77 56.67
CA LEU A 66 57.18 -21.08 55.57
C LEU A 66 55.92 -20.21 55.61
N HIS A 67 55.64 -19.52 56.72
CA HIS A 67 54.50 -18.62 56.83
C HIS A 67 54.63 -17.40 55.91
N GLU A 68 55.82 -16.80 55.84
CA GLU A 68 56.07 -15.61 55.00
C GLU A 68 55.84 -15.85 53.49
N PRO A 69 56.34 -16.93 52.86
CA PRO A 69 56.02 -17.22 51.46
C PRO A 69 54.55 -17.61 51.23
N LEU A 70 53.88 -18.23 52.21
CA LEU A 70 52.45 -18.56 52.11
C LEU A 70 51.56 -17.31 52.21
N ASP A 71 51.92 -16.36 53.07
CA ASP A 71 51.23 -15.08 53.19
C ASP A 71 51.41 -14.24 51.92
N SER A 72 52.62 -14.25 51.34
CA SER A 72 52.89 -13.63 50.03
C SER A 72 52.03 -14.23 48.91
N VAL A 73 51.91 -15.56 48.84
CA VAL A 73 51.03 -16.23 47.88
C VAL A 73 49.55 -15.90 48.13
N GLY A 74 49.13 -15.82 49.40
CA GLY A 74 47.77 -15.42 49.77
C GLY A 74 47.41 -14.00 49.31
N ILE A 75 48.36 -13.07 49.42
CA ILE A 75 48.21 -11.69 48.91
C ILE A 75 48.07 -11.68 47.39
N GLU A 76 48.95 -12.40 46.67
CA GLU A 76 48.88 -12.48 45.21
C GLU A 76 47.60 -13.16 44.71
N LEU A 77 47.12 -14.22 45.37
CA LEU A 77 45.83 -14.85 45.04
C LEU A 77 44.65 -13.88 45.27
N SER A 78 44.70 -13.09 46.33
CA SER A 78 43.69 -12.06 46.62
C SER A 78 43.71 -10.97 45.54
N ARG A 79 44.90 -10.56 45.10
CA ARG A 79 45.10 -9.60 44.00
C ARG A 79 44.56 -10.14 42.68
N ILE A 80 44.92 -11.37 42.31
CA ILE A 80 44.45 -12.03 41.08
C ILE A 80 42.93 -12.19 41.13
N SER A 81 42.35 -12.56 42.27
CA SER A 81 40.91 -12.68 42.45
C SER A 81 40.21 -11.32 42.22
N ALA A 82 40.73 -10.24 42.81
CA ALA A 82 40.21 -8.89 42.59
C ALA A 82 40.34 -8.45 41.12
N GLU A 83 41.45 -8.80 40.45
CA GLU A 83 41.66 -8.52 39.03
C GLU A 83 40.66 -9.28 38.15
N ILE A 84 40.43 -10.57 38.40
CA ILE A 84 39.41 -11.37 37.69
C ILE A 84 38.01 -10.77 37.88
N GLN A 85 37.66 -10.36 39.09
CA GLN A 85 36.38 -9.72 39.36
C GLN A 85 36.24 -8.38 38.62
N SER A 86 37.31 -7.58 38.57
CA SER A 86 37.34 -6.32 37.81
C SER A 86 37.23 -6.54 36.31
N ILE A 87 37.88 -7.58 35.77
CA ILE A 87 37.78 -7.93 34.35
C ILE A 87 36.36 -8.37 34.03
N ASN A 88 35.75 -9.22 34.88
CA ASN A 88 34.40 -9.71 34.67
C ASN A 88 33.36 -8.57 34.70
N SER A 89 33.48 -7.63 35.64
CA SER A 89 32.58 -6.46 35.68
C SER A 89 32.77 -5.56 34.46
N GLY A 90 34.02 -5.32 34.04
CA GLY A 90 34.33 -4.59 32.81
C GLY A 90 33.75 -5.25 31.56
N PHE A 91 33.86 -6.57 31.46
CA PHE A 91 33.27 -7.35 30.36
C PHE A 91 31.74 -7.24 30.35
N GLN A 92 31.09 -7.36 31.51
CA GLN A 92 29.64 -7.24 31.61
C GLN A 92 29.14 -5.86 31.18
N VAL A 93 29.82 -4.79 31.62
CA VAL A 93 29.52 -3.42 31.20
C VAL A 93 29.72 -3.27 29.69
N GLY A 94 30.84 -3.77 29.15
CA GLY A 94 31.13 -3.73 27.72
C GLY A 94 30.07 -4.47 26.89
N MET A 95 29.61 -5.63 27.35
CA MET A 95 28.56 -6.39 26.68
C MET A 95 27.21 -5.66 26.72
N GLN A 96 26.84 -5.06 27.86
CA GLN A 96 25.62 -4.25 27.95
C GLN A 96 25.67 -3.05 27.01
N GLN A 97 26.81 -2.36 26.95
CA GLN A 97 27.00 -1.24 26.04
C GLN A 97 26.89 -1.69 24.57
N ALA A 98 27.54 -2.79 24.19
CA ALA A 98 27.46 -3.32 22.83
C ALA A 98 26.02 -3.70 22.43
N ILE A 99 25.20 -4.20 23.37
CA ILE A 99 23.78 -4.50 23.12
C ILE A 99 22.99 -3.19 22.90
N ILE A 100 23.23 -2.17 23.71
CA ILE A 100 22.59 -0.85 23.57
C ILE A 100 22.95 -0.23 22.21
N ASP A 101 24.23 -0.26 21.84
CA ASP A 101 24.71 0.29 20.58
C ASP A 101 24.13 -0.46 19.38
N ALA A 102 24.09 -1.80 19.44
CA ALA A 102 23.48 -2.63 18.40
C ALA A 102 21.99 -2.33 18.26
N ARG A 103 21.27 -2.16 19.37
CA ARG A 103 19.85 -1.79 19.35
C ARG A 103 19.63 -0.44 18.69
N HIS A 104 20.40 0.57 19.06
CA HIS A 104 20.28 1.90 18.44
C HIS A 104 20.64 1.88 16.95
N ALA A 105 21.66 1.13 16.56
CA ALA A 105 22.01 0.96 15.14
C ALA A 105 20.88 0.29 14.36
N MET A 106 20.25 -0.75 14.92
CA MET A 106 19.10 -1.41 14.30
C MET A 106 17.88 -0.48 14.21
N GLU A 107 17.51 0.21 15.29
CA GLU A 107 16.39 1.15 15.31
C GLU A 107 16.55 2.23 14.23
N LYS A 108 17.77 2.78 14.10
CA LYS A 108 18.09 3.78 13.08
C LYS A 108 17.97 3.22 11.65
N ASP A 109 18.54 2.04 11.38
CA ASP A 109 18.45 1.39 10.06
C ASP A 109 16.99 1.08 9.68
N TYR A 110 16.18 0.58 10.62
CA TYR A 110 14.76 0.34 10.40
C TYR A 110 14.00 1.64 10.09
N GLN A 111 14.28 2.70 10.84
CA GLN A 111 13.64 3.99 10.61
C GLN A 111 13.98 4.54 9.22
N GLU A 112 15.26 4.54 8.84
CA GLU A 112 15.69 5.00 7.50
C GLU A 112 15.08 4.17 6.36
N ARG A 113 15.02 2.84 6.52
CA ARG A 113 14.39 1.95 5.53
C ARG A 113 12.89 2.21 5.43
N PHE A 114 12.22 2.38 6.56
CA PHE A 114 10.80 2.67 6.61
C PHE A 114 10.47 4.01 5.93
N GLU A 115 11.21 5.06 6.26
CA GLU A 115 11.03 6.38 5.64
C GLU A 115 11.27 6.32 4.12
N ARG A 116 12.32 5.61 3.66
CA ARG A 116 12.59 5.41 2.24
C ARG A 116 11.47 4.63 1.54
N ALA A 117 10.98 3.55 2.14
CA ALA A 117 9.90 2.75 1.59
C ALA A 117 8.60 3.56 1.51
N MET A 118 8.27 4.32 2.55
CA MET A 118 7.12 5.21 2.57
C MET A 118 7.22 6.34 1.53
N GLY A 119 8.40 6.92 1.35
CA GLY A 119 8.65 7.91 0.30
C GLY A 119 8.42 7.33 -1.09
N THR A 120 8.94 6.12 -1.34
CA THR A 120 8.78 5.42 -2.62
C THR A 120 7.32 5.07 -2.89
N ALA A 121 6.61 4.51 -1.90
CA ALA A 121 5.21 4.14 -2.03
C ALA A 121 4.32 5.36 -2.29
N ARG A 122 4.57 6.48 -1.60
CA ARG A 122 3.82 7.73 -1.84
C ARG A 122 4.02 8.25 -3.25
N GLU A 123 5.24 8.21 -3.78
CA GLU A 123 5.51 8.67 -5.13
C GLU A 123 4.88 7.75 -6.19
N GLN A 124 4.93 6.43 -5.98
CA GLN A 124 4.25 5.47 -6.84
C GLN A 124 2.75 5.72 -6.90
N ILE A 125 2.09 5.84 -5.74
CA ILE A 125 0.65 6.15 -5.67
C ILE A 125 0.34 7.48 -6.37
N ARG A 126 1.19 8.50 -6.19
CA ARG A 126 1.00 9.81 -6.83
C ARG A 126 1.05 9.70 -8.35
N ILE A 127 1.99 8.93 -8.88
CA ILE A 127 2.13 8.71 -10.33
C ILE A 127 0.94 7.92 -10.85
N GLU A 128 0.58 6.81 -10.20
CA GLU A 128 -0.54 5.96 -10.62
C GLU A 128 -1.87 6.72 -10.64
N VAL A 129 -2.20 7.44 -9.56
CA VAL A 129 -3.42 8.26 -9.50
C VAL A 129 -3.44 9.32 -10.60
N ARG A 130 -2.30 9.96 -10.87
CA ARG A 130 -2.21 10.97 -11.93
C ARG A 130 -2.46 10.36 -13.31
N GLU A 131 -1.88 9.21 -13.59
CA GLU A 131 -2.03 8.53 -14.88
C GLU A 131 -3.44 7.96 -15.06
N GLU A 132 -4.05 7.40 -14.02
CA GLU A 132 -5.43 6.92 -14.08
C GLU A 132 -6.42 8.05 -14.29
N LEU A 133 -6.28 9.16 -13.55
CA LEU A 133 -7.13 10.34 -13.75
C LEU A 133 -6.96 10.92 -15.15
N ARG A 134 -5.73 11.00 -15.66
CA ARG A 134 -5.47 11.46 -17.01
C ARG A 134 -6.16 10.58 -18.05
N LYS A 135 -6.02 9.26 -17.95
CA LYS A 135 -6.64 8.30 -18.86
C LYS A 135 -8.16 8.37 -18.81
N ALA A 136 -8.75 8.43 -17.61
CA ALA A 136 -10.19 8.56 -17.43
C ALA A 136 -10.72 9.85 -18.06
N PHE A 137 -10.00 10.97 -17.86
CA PHE A 137 -10.37 12.25 -18.45
C PHE A 137 -10.25 12.25 -19.98
N GLU A 138 -9.15 11.72 -20.54
CA GLU A 138 -8.98 11.60 -21.99
C GLU A 138 -10.06 10.69 -22.61
N PHE A 139 -10.42 9.60 -21.95
CA PHE A 139 -11.49 8.71 -22.39
C PHE A 139 -12.85 9.44 -22.42
N GLU A 140 -13.24 10.08 -21.31
CA GLU A 140 -14.52 10.79 -21.22
C GLU A 140 -14.59 11.97 -22.20
N LEU A 141 -13.47 12.68 -22.39
CA LEU A 141 -13.39 13.79 -23.34
C LEU A 141 -13.55 13.29 -24.78
N ASN A 142 -12.90 12.19 -25.14
CA ASN A 142 -13.05 11.57 -26.47
C ASN A 142 -14.48 11.06 -26.70
N GLU A 143 -15.10 10.45 -25.69
CA GLU A 143 -16.49 10.00 -25.76
C GLU A 143 -17.45 11.19 -25.98
N ARG A 144 -17.25 12.29 -25.24
CA ARG A 144 -18.04 13.52 -25.42
C ARG A 144 -17.84 14.13 -26.80
N ILE A 145 -16.61 14.18 -27.31
CA ILE A 145 -16.34 14.66 -28.68
C ILE A 145 -17.03 13.76 -29.72
N ALA A 146 -16.92 12.44 -29.60
CA ALA A 146 -17.57 11.51 -30.52
C ALA A 146 -19.10 11.68 -30.50
N ASN A 147 -19.69 11.85 -29.32
CA ASN A 147 -21.11 12.12 -29.18
C ASN A 147 -21.51 13.46 -29.83
N LEU A 148 -20.75 14.54 -29.58
CA LEU A 148 -21.00 15.84 -30.21
C LEU A 148 -20.94 15.76 -31.74
N ASN A 149 -19.91 15.12 -32.28
CA ASN A 149 -19.77 14.92 -33.73
C ASN A 149 -20.96 14.14 -34.30
N GLY A 150 -21.40 13.07 -33.61
CA GLY A 150 -22.56 12.29 -34.03
C GLY A 150 -23.86 13.11 -34.02
N VAL A 151 -24.04 14.00 -33.05
CA VAL A 151 -25.20 14.90 -33.05
C VAL A 151 -25.08 15.98 -34.13
N GLU A 152 -23.89 16.52 -34.39
CA GLU A 152 -23.68 17.47 -35.50
C GLU A 152 -23.99 16.85 -36.87
N GLU A 153 -23.56 15.61 -37.11
CA GLU A 153 -23.88 14.85 -38.33
C GLU A 153 -25.40 14.65 -38.47
N GLU A 154 -26.08 14.31 -37.36
CA GLU A 154 -27.52 14.14 -37.35
C GLU A 154 -28.26 15.46 -37.61
N VAL A 155 -27.80 16.57 -37.03
CA VAL A 155 -28.34 17.91 -37.31
C VAL A 155 -28.20 18.25 -38.79
N ALA A 156 -27.05 17.96 -39.40
CA ALA A 156 -26.83 18.20 -40.83
C ALA A 156 -27.79 17.35 -41.70
N ARG A 157 -27.96 16.07 -41.35
CA ARG A 157 -28.89 15.15 -42.04
C ARG A 157 -30.33 15.65 -41.98
N VAL A 158 -30.84 15.94 -40.79
CA VAL A 158 -32.22 16.41 -40.58
C VAL A 158 -32.45 17.77 -41.26
N THR A 159 -31.44 18.65 -41.25
CA THR A 159 -31.52 19.94 -41.97
C THR A 159 -31.70 19.72 -43.47
N SER A 160 -30.92 18.82 -44.07
CA SER A 160 -31.07 18.46 -45.49
C SER A 160 -32.43 17.84 -45.81
N GLU A 161 -32.95 16.96 -44.95
CA GLU A 161 -34.28 16.35 -45.10
C GLU A 161 -35.38 17.42 -45.05
N LEU A 162 -35.27 18.39 -44.14
CA LEU A 162 -36.21 19.49 -43.97
C LEU A 162 -36.21 20.44 -45.19
N GLU A 163 -35.04 20.75 -45.75
CA GLU A 163 -34.94 21.50 -47.02
C GLU A 163 -35.60 20.77 -48.17
N SER A 164 -35.38 19.45 -48.28
CA SER A 164 -36.03 18.61 -49.31
C SER A 164 -37.54 18.61 -49.16
N ALA A 165 -38.06 18.40 -47.94
CA ALA A 165 -39.50 18.44 -47.67
C ALA A 165 -40.11 19.82 -47.99
N THR A 166 -39.38 20.90 -47.70
CA THR A 166 -39.81 22.27 -48.00
C THR A 166 -39.93 22.50 -49.51
N LYS A 167 -38.96 22.01 -50.30
CA LYS A 167 -39.01 22.06 -51.77
C LYS A 167 -40.14 21.22 -52.34
N GLU A 168 -40.36 20.01 -51.81
CA GLU A 168 -41.45 19.12 -52.20
C GLU A 168 -42.82 19.77 -51.97
N ILE A 169 -43.03 20.37 -50.79
CA ILE A 169 -44.26 21.09 -50.47
C ILE A 169 -44.47 22.28 -51.43
N GLY A 170 -43.40 23.03 -51.76
CA GLY A 170 -43.48 24.11 -52.74
C GLY A 170 -43.95 23.63 -54.11
N ALA A 171 -43.32 22.57 -54.63
CA ALA A 171 -43.71 21.98 -55.91
C ALA A 171 -45.16 21.44 -55.91
N MET A 172 -45.61 20.87 -54.79
CA MET A 172 -46.99 20.41 -54.64
C MET A 172 -48.02 21.55 -54.56
N LEU A 173 -47.62 22.73 -54.08
CA LEU A 173 -48.49 23.92 -54.05
C LEU A 173 -48.59 24.58 -55.43
N ASP A 174 -47.56 24.46 -56.26
CA ASP A 174 -47.54 24.97 -57.62
C ASP A 174 -48.32 24.09 -58.62
N ASP A 175 -48.59 22.83 -58.27
CA ASP A 175 -49.38 21.88 -59.07
C ASP A 175 -50.85 21.80 -58.58
N PRO A 176 -51.82 22.35 -59.34
CA PRO A 176 -53.23 22.35 -58.94
C PRO A 176 -53.88 20.96 -58.99
N SER A 177 -53.22 19.93 -59.52
CA SER A 177 -53.71 18.55 -59.57
C SER A 177 -53.45 17.75 -58.28
N VAL A 178 -52.64 18.30 -57.37
CA VAL A 178 -52.26 17.62 -56.13
C VAL A 178 -53.32 17.82 -55.04
N ASP A 179 -53.76 16.73 -54.43
CA ASP A 179 -54.71 16.77 -53.32
C ASP A 179 -54.15 17.52 -52.10
N LEU A 180 -54.96 18.44 -51.56
CA LEU A 180 -54.62 19.21 -50.34
C LEU A 180 -54.26 18.30 -49.15
N SER A 181 -54.92 17.15 -49.02
CA SER A 181 -54.62 16.16 -47.98
C SER A 181 -53.16 15.71 -48.00
N ARG A 182 -52.58 15.57 -49.20
CA ARG A 182 -51.18 15.16 -49.38
C ARG A 182 -50.22 16.28 -48.95
N VAL A 183 -50.54 17.54 -49.29
CA VAL A 183 -49.78 18.72 -48.83
C VAL A 183 -49.82 18.85 -47.31
N MET A 184 -50.99 18.64 -46.69
CA MET A 184 -51.14 18.70 -45.23
C MET A 184 -50.35 17.61 -44.51
N GLN A 185 -50.34 16.38 -45.04
CA GLN A 185 -49.51 15.30 -44.49
C GLN A 185 -48.02 15.66 -44.54
N LYS A 186 -47.54 16.20 -45.66
CA LYS A 186 -46.14 16.64 -45.80
C LYS A 186 -45.79 17.80 -44.87
N ARG A 187 -46.70 18.75 -44.64
CA ARG A 187 -46.50 19.82 -43.64
C ARG A 187 -46.42 19.28 -42.21
N LYS A 188 -47.18 18.23 -41.89
CA LYS A 188 -47.08 17.55 -40.61
C LYS A 188 -45.69 16.91 -40.43
N GLU A 189 -45.21 16.16 -41.43
CA GLU A 189 -43.86 15.58 -41.43
C GLU A 189 -42.78 16.67 -41.28
N GLN A 190 -42.92 17.80 -41.98
CA GLN A 190 -42.01 18.94 -41.85
C GLN A 190 -42.01 19.53 -40.43
N ALA A 191 -43.17 19.63 -39.78
CA ALA A 191 -43.27 20.12 -38.40
C ALA A 191 -42.64 19.16 -37.40
N GLU A 192 -42.79 17.86 -37.59
CA GLU A 192 -42.15 16.82 -36.79
C GLU A 192 -40.62 16.89 -36.91
N LEU A 193 -40.09 17.02 -38.13
CA LEU A 193 -38.65 17.20 -38.37
C LEU A 193 -38.10 18.48 -37.74
N LYS A 194 -38.86 19.58 -37.78
CA LYS A 194 -38.50 20.85 -37.11
C LYS A 194 -38.39 20.67 -35.60
N ALA A 195 -39.40 20.06 -34.98
CA ALA A 195 -39.40 19.81 -33.54
C ALA A 195 -38.25 18.89 -33.12
N TYR A 196 -37.94 17.87 -33.93
CA TYR A 196 -36.81 16.99 -33.68
C TYR A 196 -35.47 17.74 -33.74
N LEU A 197 -35.27 18.57 -34.76
CA LEU A 197 -34.07 19.40 -34.90
C LEU A 197 -33.89 20.40 -33.74
N GLU A 198 -34.98 21.01 -33.28
CA GLU A 198 -34.96 21.85 -32.08
C GLU A 198 -34.55 21.05 -30.83
N GLY A 199 -35.05 19.82 -30.68
CA GLY A 199 -34.64 18.91 -29.62
C GLY A 199 -33.14 18.57 -29.65
N LEU A 200 -32.59 18.30 -30.84
CA LEU A 200 -31.15 18.04 -31.02
C LEU A 200 -30.30 19.27 -30.68
N ARG A 201 -30.69 20.46 -31.14
CA ARG A 201 -29.99 21.72 -30.81
C ARG A 201 -30.05 22.05 -29.33
N PHE A 202 -31.17 21.77 -28.67
CA PHE A 202 -31.29 21.91 -27.23
C PHE A 202 -30.33 20.96 -26.50
N ALA A 203 -30.23 19.70 -26.95
CA ALA A 203 -29.34 18.70 -26.36
C ALA A 203 -27.84 19.08 -26.45
N ILE A 204 -27.43 19.80 -27.50
CA ILE A 204 -26.04 20.29 -27.66
C ILE A 204 -25.78 21.59 -26.88
N GLY A 205 -26.82 22.24 -26.33
CA GLY A 205 -26.66 23.53 -25.65
C GLY A 205 -26.51 24.70 -26.62
N GLU A 206 -27.10 24.61 -27.83
CA GLU A 206 -27.21 25.72 -28.79
C GLU A 206 -28.52 26.56 -28.72
N PRO A 207 -29.29 26.68 -27.61
CA PRO A 207 -30.60 27.33 -27.68
C PRO A 207 -30.53 28.83 -28.01
N ALA A 208 -29.36 29.48 -27.87
CA ALA A 208 -29.23 30.94 -27.95
C ALA A 208 -28.86 31.51 -29.34
N ARG A 209 -28.32 30.71 -30.29
CA ARG A 209 -27.92 31.24 -31.61
C ARG A 209 -29.08 31.36 -32.59
N ALA A 210 -30.09 30.51 -32.48
CA ALA A 210 -31.28 30.56 -33.34
C ALA A 210 -32.15 31.81 -33.08
N GLN A 211 -32.28 32.23 -31.82
CA GLN A 211 -33.05 33.44 -31.46
C GLN A 211 -32.36 34.74 -31.93
N ALA A 212 -31.03 34.77 -31.97
CA ALA A 212 -30.26 35.94 -32.39
C ALA A 212 -30.27 36.19 -33.92
N MET A 213 -30.53 35.17 -34.74
CA MET A 213 -30.70 35.35 -36.19
C MET A 213 -32.13 35.78 -36.57
N ILE A 214 -33.14 35.32 -35.83
CA ILE A 214 -34.54 35.74 -36.04
C ILE A 214 -34.73 37.21 -35.62
N ALA A 215 -34.10 37.64 -34.52
CA ALA A 215 -34.17 39.04 -34.06
C ALA A 215 -33.37 40.06 -34.91
N LYS A 216 -32.64 39.62 -35.94
CA LYS A 216 -31.91 40.49 -36.88
C LYS A 216 -32.55 40.57 -38.27
N ALA A 217 -33.62 39.81 -38.50
CA ALA A 217 -34.34 39.79 -39.77
C ALA A 217 -35.66 40.58 -39.75
N ASP A 218 -36.03 41.11 -38.57
CA ASP A 218 -37.07 42.15 -38.37
C ASP A 218 -36.40 43.52 -38.15
#